data_AF-A0A1Y0RJK6-F1
#
_entry.id   AF-A0A1Y0RJK6-F1
#
_cell.length_a   1.000
_cell.length_b   1.000
_cell.length_c   1.000
_cell.angle_alpha   90.00
_cell.angle_beta   90.00
_cell.angle_gamma   90.00
#
_symmetry.space_group_name_H-M   'P 1'
#
loop_
_entity.id
_entity.type
_entity.pdbx_description
1 polymer ?
#
loop_
_entity_poly.entity_id
_entity_poly.type
_entity_poly.pdbx_seq_one_letter_code
_entity_poly.pdbx_strand_id
1 'polypeptide(L)'
;MARKFIDKPSSQTQKAPRKLLTLGTVMTLALMGGVAFASTQDIKPGVNTEIASNLQQTAAYKPGLNKVTFQSEGVKMVGNLYLPADYKPGDKLPATVVTGAWTTVKEQMPDLYAKKLAAQGLATLTFDFRFWGESGGEPRQYESPQKKIQDMKNAVTYLQSLPMIDANRIGGLGVCASAGYMAQTIAEDNRFKSFVTVAAWLHDPESLRSVFGEEGVRRKMEAGMAAQKKYAQTGEVEYVPAYKQNDPKAAMSSPLSYYGSSSRGAIPQWKNQFAEMSWVEWLQFDALAAAPKVTIPTLFIHSDNSALPDSVRKFYNTMPGPKNLFWTQGEHTDFYDQEPYVTKAVQVAAVHFKNTLSDVKVSQK
;
A
#
# COMPACT_ATOMS: atom_id res chain seq x y z
N MET A 1 58.75 -23.40 -15.27
CA MET A 1 59.45 -23.61 -16.56
C MET A 1 58.39 -23.85 -17.62
N ALA A 2 57.90 -22.86 -18.36
CA ALA A 2 58.51 -22.10 -19.46
C ALA A 2 58.59 -22.84 -20.82
N ARG A 3 57.66 -22.45 -21.72
CA ARG A 3 57.74 -22.23 -23.19
C ARG A 3 57.83 -23.40 -24.20
N LYS A 4 56.89 -23.40 -25.15
CA LYS A 4 57.05 -23.14 -26.62
C LYS A 4 55.65 -23.28 -27.30
N PHE A 5 54.97 -22.24 -27.81
CA PHE A 5 55.12 -21.52 -29.10
C PHE A 5 55.19 -22.42 -30.34
N ILE A 6 54.10 -22.46 -31.15
CA ILE A 6 54.10 -22.48 -32.63
C ILE A 6 52.87 -21.70 -33.14
N ASP A 7 53.12 -20.93 -34.20
CA ASP A 7 52.35 -19.85 -34.84
C ASP A 7 51.20 -20.25 -35.80
N LYS A 8 50.40 -19.22 -36.11
CA LYS A 8 49.33 -19.08 -37.13
C LYS A 8 49.81 -19.21 -38.59
N PRO A 9 48.86 -19.24 -39.56
CA PRO A 9 48.62 -18.03 -40.40
C PRO A 9 47.10 -17.76 -40.59
N SER A 10 46.53 -16.60 -40.30
CA SER A 10 46.41 -15.35 -41.10
C SER A 10 45.90 -15.52 -42.55
N SER A 11 44.65 -15.14 -42.79
CA SER A 11 44.18 -14.58 -44.06
C SER A 11 43.37 -13.30 -43.81
N GLN A 12 44.00 -12.18 -44.18
CA GLN A 12 43.40 -10.92 -44.65
C GLN A 12 42.41 -11.21 -45.81
N THR A 13 41.41 -10.43 -46.21
CA THR A 13 41.02 -9.00 -46.10
C THR A 13 39.70 -8.88 -46.87
N GLN A 14 38.76 -8.01 -46.46
CA GLN A 14 38.19 -6.99 -47.34
C GLN A 14 37.28 -6.03 -46.55
N LYS A 15 37.52 -4.73 -46.76
CA LYS A 15 36.78 -3.59 -46.21
C LYS A 15 35.97 -2.94 -47.32
N ALA A 16 34.79 -2.43 -46.92
CA ALA A 16 34.08 -1.23 -47.40
C ALA A 16 33.35 -1.31 -48.77
N PRO A 17 32.27 -0.51 -49.02
CA PRO A 17 31.96 0.78 -48.40
C PRO A 17 30.52 1.07 -47.93
N ARG A 18 30.43 2.22 -47.23
CA ARG A 18 29.25 2.98 -46.81
C ARG A 18 28.29 3.29 -47.96
N LYS A 19 26.98 3.30 -47.68
CA LYS A 19 26.03 4.23 -48.32
C LYS A 19 25.11 4.88 -47.29
N LEU A 20 25.25 6.20 -47.24
CA LEU A 20 24.40 7.20 -46.64
C LEU A 20 23.22 7.42 -47.61
N LEU A 21 21.98 7.49 -47.11
CA LEU A 21 20.84 7.99 -47.89
C LEU A 21 19.96 8.85 -46.99
N THR A 22 20.20 10.15 -47.11
CA THR A 22 19.32 11.25 -46.75
C THR A 22 18.48 11.63 -47.97
N LEU A 23 17.16 11.57 -47.86
CA LEU A 23 16.13 12.33 -48.58
C LEU A 23 14.88 12.17 -47.70
N GLY A 24 14.25 13.20 -47.12
CA GLY A 24 14.02 14.53 -47.65
C GLY A 24 12.62 14.58 -48.26
N THR A 25 11.57 14.69 -47.45
CA THR A 25 10.29 15.24 -47.91
C THR A 25 9.65 16.04 -46.78
N VAL A 26 9.88 17.35 -46.89
CA VAL A 26 9.13 18.42 -46.23
C VAL A 26 7.77 18.48 -46.90
N MET A 27 6.69 18.48 -46.13
CA MET A 27 5.36 18.89 -46.59
C MET A 27 4.90 20.03 -45.70
N THR A 28 4.91 21.24 -46.26
CA THR A 28 4.46 22.48 -45.62
C THR A 28 3.33 23.10 -46.48
N LEU A 29 2.42 23.80 -45.78
CA LEU A 29 1.33 24.69 -46.24
C LEU A 29 0.04 23.98 -46.71
N ALA A 30 -1.16 24.41 -46.27
CA ALA A 30 -1.58 25.81 -46.08
C ALA A 30 -2.47 26.06 -44.86
N LEU A 31 -2.24 27.24 -44.26
CA LEU A 31 -3.11 27.96 -43.33
C LEU A 31 -4.32 28.56 -44.06
N MET A 32 -5.51 28.37 -43.48
CA MET A 32 -6.62 29.34 -43.43
C MET A 32 -7.23 29.14 -42.03
N GLY A 33 -7.23 30.10 -41.10
CA GLY A 33 -7.76 31.45 -41.26
C GLY A 33 -9.10 31.49 -40.52
N GLY A 34 -9.07 31.74 -39.21
CA GLY A 34 -10.28 31.78 -38.37
C GLY A 34 -9.95 32.19 -36.94
N VAL A 35 -9.68 33.47 -36.74
CA VAL A 35 -9.52 34.09 -35.42
C VAL A 35 -10.92 34.36 -34.87
N ALA A 36 -11.35 33.60 -33.86
CA ALA A 36 -12.49 33.97 -33.02
C ALA A 36 -11.93 34.45 -31.68
N PHE A 37 -12.00 35.76 -31.45
CA PHE A 37 -11.77 36.37 -30.14
C PHE A 37 -12.92 35.96 -29.20
N ALA A 38 -12.63 35.07 -28.25
CA ALA A 38 -13.47 34.88 -27.08
C ALA A 38 -12.84 35.65 -25.92
N SER A 39 -13.58 36.63 -25.43
CA SER A 39 -13.27 37.51 -24.31
C SER A 39 -12.86 36.73 -23.06
N THR A 40 -11.78 37.17 -22.42
CA THR A 40 -11.38 36.79 -21.07
C THR A 40 -12.49 37.18 -20.08
N GLN A 41 -13.20 36.19 -19.55
CA GLN A 41 -13.99 36.37 -18.33
C GLN A 41 -13.14 35.96 -17.12
N ASP A 42 -13.08 36.87 -16.17
CA ASP A 42 -12.37 36.78 -14.90
C ASP A 42 -12.80 35.55 -14.10
N ILE A 43 -11.92 34.56 -13.96
CA ILE A 43 -12.10 33.44 -13.03
C ILE A 43 -11.78 33.93 -11.63
N LYS A 44 -12.82 34.25 -10.85
CA LYS A 44 -12.72 34.35 -9.40
C LYS A 44 -12.48 32.96 -8.82
N PRO A 45 -11.64 32.80 -7.77
CA PRO A 45 -11.40 31.50 -7.15
C PRO A 45 -12.63 31.09 -6.34
N GLY A 46 -13.52 30.32 -6.96
CA GLY A 46 -14.58 29.59 -6.29
C GLY A 46 -14.02 28.30 -5.70
N VAL A 47 -14.20 28.13 -4.40
CA VAL A 47 -13.96 26.86 -3.69
C VAL A 47 -14.78 25.77 -4.41
N ASN A 48 -14.12 24.75 -4.95
CA ASN A 48 -14.77 23.61 -5.62
C ASN A 48 -15.70 22.88 -4.64
N THR A 49 -16.99 23.19 -4.71
CA THR A 49 -18.07 22.62 -3.90
C THR A 49 -18.50 21.21 -4.33
N GLU A 50 -17.78 20.57 -5.26
CA GLU A 50 -18.10 19.21 -5.76
C GLU A 50 -17.50 18.06 -4.93
N ILE A 51 -16.72 18.34 -3.87
CA ILE A 51 -16.22 17.28 -2.96
C ILE A 51 -17.27 16.92 -1.87
N ALA A 52 -18.33 17.72 -1.71
CA ALA A 52 -19.32 17.55 -0.65
C ALA A 52 -20.48 16.59 -0.98
N SER A 53 -20.65 16.16 -2.23
CA SER A 53 -21.80 15.36 -2.66
C SER A 53 -21.50 13.85 -2.71
N ASN A 54 -21.10 13.25 -1.59
CA ASN A 54 -21.09 11.77 -1.44
C ASN A 54 -21.36 11.28 -0.01
N LEU A 55 -21.95 12.11 0.86
CA LEU A 55 -22.39 11.70 2.20
C LEU A 55 -23.72 10.97 2.14
N GLN A 56 -23.73 9.75 1.59
CA GLN A 56 -24.86 8.83 1.76
C GLN A 56 -24.61 7.92 2.97
N GLN A 57 -24.81 8.48 4.17
CA GLN A 57 -25.33 7.73 5.32
C GLN A 57 -25.97 8.68 6.32
N THR A 58 -27.30 8.74 6.28
CA THR A 58 -28.20 9.57 7.10
C THR A 58 -28.45 9.01 8.50
N ALA A 59 -27.50 8.26 9.07
CA ALA A 59 -27.54 7.82 10.46
C ALA A 59 -26.38 8.47 11.23
N ALA A 60 -26.67 9.07 12.39
CA ALA A 60 -25.64 9.58 13.28
C ALA A 60 -24.65 8.46 13.62
N TYR A 61 -23.35 8.74 13.52
CA TYR A 61 -22.32 7.80 13.94
C TYR A 61 -22.48 7.46 15.42
N LYS A 62 -22.31 6.18 15.76
CA LYS A 62 -22.51 5.64 17.12
C LYS A 62 -21.25 4.99 17.66
N PRO A 63 -21.11 4.85 19.00
CA PRO A 63 -20.08 4.01 19.59
C PRO A 63 -20.04 2.61 18.97
N GLY A 64 -18.84 2.04 18.85
CA GLY A 64 -18.63 0.74 18.20
C GLY A 64 -18.58 0.83 16.66
N LEU A 65 -19.01 -0.23 15.99
CA LEU A 65 -18.90 -0.39 14.54
C LEU A 65 -19.92 0.48 13.77
N ASN A 66 -19.41 1.24 12.81
CA ASN A 66 -20.16 1.92 11.77
C ASN A 66 -19.62 1.45 10.41
N LYS A 67 -20.46 0.80 9.59
CA LYS A 67 -20.10 0.52 8.19
C LYS A 67 -20.17 1.82 7.39
N VAL A 68 -19.12 2.14 6.66
CA VAL A 68 -18.97 3.43 5.96
C VAL A 68 -18.53 3.22 4.52
N THR A 69 -18.74 4.25 3.69
CA THR A 69 -18.23 4.30 2.32
C THR A 69 -17.58 5.65 2.03
N PHE A 70 -16.56 5.66 1.19
CA PHE A 70 -15.92 6.87 0.68
C PHE A 70 -15.43 6.65 -0.76
N GLN A 71 -15.03 7.72 -1.45
CA GLN A 71 -14.53 7.62 -2.83
C GLN A 71 -12.99 7.62 -2.85
N SER A 72 -12.40 6.82 -3.75
CA SER A 72 -10.99 6.89 -4.12
C SER A 72 -10.85 6.80 -5.64
N GLU A 73 -10.42 7.88 -6.29
CA GLU A 73 -10.22 7.93 -7.74
C GLU A 73 -11.45 7.43 -8.54
N GLY A 74 -12.66 7.86 -8.15
CA GLY A 74 -13.92 7.43 -8.76
C GLY A 74 -14.42 6.04 -8.35
N VAL A 75 -13.66 5.30 -7.53
CA VAL A 75 -14.05 3.99 -7.00
C VAL A 75 -14.67 4.13 -5.61
N LYS A 76 -15.82 3.48 -5.40
CA LYS A 76 -16.43 3.38 -4.07
C LYS A 76 -15.63 2.41 -3.20
N MET A 77 -15.15 2.91 -2.07
CA MET A 77 -14.45 2.19 -1.03
C MET A 77 -15.43 1.83 0.09
N VAL A 78 -15.32 0.64 0.66
CA VAL A 78 -16.15 0.16 1.76
C VAL A 78 -15.28 -0.13 2.97
N GLY A 79 -15.68 0.38 4.14
CA GLY A 79 -14.90 0.27 5.36
C GLY A 79 -15.73 0.13 6.64
N ASN A 80 -15.02 -0.13 7.71
CA ASN A 80 -15.50 -0.20 9.08
C ASN A 80 -14.84 0.94 9.87
N LEU A 81 -15.65 1.88 10.34
CA LEU A 81 -15.25 2.91 11.29
C LEU A 81 -15.68 2.49 12.70
N TYR A 82 -14.71 2.26 13.57
CA TYR A 82 -14.95 2.02 14.98
C TYR A 82 -14.79 3.32 15.76
N LEU A 83 -15.80 3.66 16.54
CA LEU A 83 -15.73 4.72 17.54
C LEU A 83 -15.59 4.11 18.95
N PRO A 84 -14.86 4.74 19.87
CA PRO A 84 -14.75 4.31 21.27
C PRO A 84 -16.12 4.13 21.92
N ALA A 85 -16.21 3.22 22.91
CA ALA A 85 -17.46 2.92 23.61
C ALA A 85 -18.03 4.12 24.38
N ASP A 86 -17.16 5.04 24.79
CA ASP A 86 -17.45 6.27 25.53
C ASP A 86 -17.58 7.52 24.64
N TYR A 87 -17.53 7.36 23.31
CA TYR A 87 -17.73 8.45 22.35
C TYR A 87 -19.07 9.17 22.57
N LYS A 88 -19.01 10.51 22.55
CA LYS A 88 -20.17 11.40 22.63
C LYS A 88 -20.20 12.35 21.43
N PRO A 89 -21.40 12.71 20.91
CA PRO A 89 -21.52 13.76 19.90
C PRO A 89 -20.82 15.05 20.34
N GLY A 90 -19.93 15.56 19.50
CA GLY A 90 -19.11 16.75 19.78
C GLY A 90 -17.65 16.45 20.12
N ASP A 91 -17.31 15.20 20.47
CA ASP A 91 -15.92 14.80 20.72
C ASP A 91 -15.03 15.04 19.48
N LYS A 92 -13.75 15.30 19.73
CA LYS A 92 -12.69 15.39 18.72
C LYS A 92 -11.66 14.31 18.99
N LEU A 93 -11.85 13.16 18.35
CA LEU A 93 -11.08 11.95 18.60
C LEU A 93 -9.79 11.94 17.78
N PRO A 94 -8.65 11.49 18.36
CA PRO A 94 -7.54 11.03 17.54
C PRO A 94 -8.01 9.80 16.75
N ALA A 95 -7.51 9.68 15.52
CA ALA A 95 -7.93 8.61 14.62
C ALA A 95 -6.75 7.83 14.04
N THR A 96 -7.00 6.63 13.56
CA THR A 96 -5.99 5.82 12.86
C THR A 96 -6.59 5.07 11.69
N VAL A 97 -5.91 5.13 10.54
CA VAL A 97 -6.18 4.22 9.41
C VAL A 97 -5.45 2.90 9.66
N VAL A 98 -6.17 1.78 9.62
CA VAL A 98 -5.65 0.43 9.89
C VAL A 98 -5.81 -0.44 8.65
N THR A 99 -4.70 -0.92 8.10
CA THR A 99 -4.68 -1.68 6.84
C THR A 99 -4.00 -3.04 6.98
N GLY A 100 -4.57 -4.02 6.28
CA GLY A 100 -4.21 -5.44 6.41
C GLY A 100 -3.03 -5.85 5.54
N ALA A 101 -2.69 -7.14 5.63
CA ALA A 101 -1.58 -7.74 4.90
C ALA A 101 -1.79 -7.80 3.38
N TRP A 102 -0.84 -8.45 2.69
CA TRP A 102 -0.92 -8.64 1.26
C TRP A 102 -2.14 -9.51 0.87
N THR A 103 -2.87 -9.07 -0.16
CA THR A 103 -4.10 -9.71 -0.69
C THR A 103 -5.30 -9.80 0.27
N THR A 104 -5.25 -9.20 1.46
CA THR A 104 -6.32 -9.34 2.47
C THR A 104 -7.47 -8.36 2.29
N VAL A 105 -8.61 -8.71 2.87
CA VAL A 105 -9.80 -7.86 3.06
C VAL A 105 -9.90 -7.34 4.49
N LYS A 106 -10.73 -6.33 4.71
CA LYS A 106 -10.86 -5.65 6.00
C LYS A 106 -11.27 -6.60 7.13
N GLU A 107 -12.16 -7.57 6.88
CA GLU A 107 -12.66 -8.53 7.88
C GLU A 107 -11.60 -9.47 8.47
N GLN A 108 -10.37 -9.44 7.94
CA GLN A 108 -9.24 -10.21 8.45
C GLN A 108 -8.54 -9.45 9.60
N MET A 109 -7.21 -9.52 9.68
CA MET A 109 -6.46 -8.90 10.77
C MET A 109 -6.70 -7.38 10.96
N PRO A 110 -6.94 -6.53 9.93
CA PRO A 110 -7.01 -5.11 10.21
C PRO A 110 -8.30 -4.72 10.96
N ASP A 111 -9.41 -5.45 10.81
CA ASP A 111 -10.62 -5.25 11.62
C ASP A 111 -10.38 -5.62 13.10
N LEU A 112 -9.64 -6.71 13.36
CA LEU A 112 -9.23 -7.09 14.72
C LEU A 112 -8.39 -6.00 15.39
N TYR A 113 -7.40 -5.46 14.68
CA TYR A 113 -6.55 -4.36 15.16
C TYR A 113 -7.36 -3.07 15.37
N ALA A 114 -8.20 -2.70 14.39
CA ALA A 114 -9.06 -1.52 14.46
C ALA A 114 -9.98 -1.57 15.68
N LYS A 115 -10.72 -2.68 15.85
CA LYS A 115 -11.62 -2.88 16.99
C LYS A 115 -10.89 -2.80 18.33
N LYS A 116 -9.74 -3.45 18.45
CA LYS A 116 -8.96 -3.46 19.71
C LYS A 116 -8.33 -2.08 20.01
N LEU A 117 -7.87 -1.33 19.00
CA LEU A 117 -7.39 0.04 19.16
C LEU A 117 -8.53 1.02 19.50
N ALA A 118 -9.72 0.82 18.95
CA ALA A 118 -10.88 1.64 19.31
C ALA A 118 -11.29 1.47 20.78
N ALA A 119 -11.12 0.27 21.33
CA ALA A 119 -11.27 0.01 22.77
C ALA A 119 -10.19 0.72 23.62
N GLN A 120 -9.13 1.29 23.01
CA GLN A 120 -8.11 2.10 23.67
C GLN A 120 -8.36 3.62 23.50
N GLY A 121 -9.53 4.02 22.99
CA GLY A 121 -9.94 5.44 22.89
C GLY A 121 -9.61 6.13 21.57
N LEU A 122 -9.24 5.38 20.53
CA LEU A 122 -9.03 5.93 19.18
C LEU A 122 -10.29 5.73 18.31
N ALA A 123 -10.56 6.66 17.40
CA ALA A 123 -11.37 6.32 16.24
C ALA A 123 -10.51 5.51 15.25
N THR A 124 -11.00 4.41 14.70
CA THR A 124 -10.21 3.61 13.74
C THR A 124 -10.99 3.29 12.49
N LEU A 125 -10.37 3.51 11.34
CA LEU A 125 -10.91 3.15 10.05
C LEU A 125 -10.09 2.01 9.46
N THR A 126 -10.75 0.89 9.18
CA THR A 126 -10.23 -0.12 8.25
C THR A 126 -11.13 -0.22 7.03
N PHE A 127 -10.59 -0.58 5.88
CA PHE A 127 -11.33 -0.61 4.63
C PHE A 127 -10.72 -1.63 3.65
N ASP A 128 -11.54 -2.08 2.70
CA ASP A 128 -11.05 -2.87 1.58
C ASP A 128 -10.41 -1.94 0.56
N PHE A 129 -9.18 -2.22 0.14
CA PHE A 129 -8.58 -1.51 -1.01
C PHE A 129 -9.41 -1.70 -2.27
N ARG A 130 -9.29 -0.79 -3.25
CA ARG A 130 -9.99 -0.98 -4.53
C ARG A 130 -9.55 -2.30 -5.16
N PHE A 131 -10.45 -2.97 -5.88
CA PHE A 131 -10.31 -4.33 -6.42
C PHE A 131 -10.46 -5.48 -5.39
N TRP A 132 -10.56 -5.17 -4.10
CA TRP A 132 -10.64 -6.15 -3.02
C TRP A 132 -11.96 -6.06 -2.25
N GLY A 133 -12.36 -7.17 -1.62
CA GLY A 133 -13.51 -7.26 -0.71
C GLY A 133 -14.79 -6.62 -1.26
N GLU A 134 -15.43 -5.80 -0.43
CA GLU A 134 -16.66 -5.07 -0.74
C GLU A 134 -16.41 -3.77 -1.53
N SER A 135 -15.15 -3.30 -1.61
CA SER A 135 -14.79 -2.13 -2.40
C SER A 135 -14.88 -2.41 -3.90
N GLY A 136 -15.24 -1.37 -4.66
CA GLY A 136 -15.41 -1.45 -6.11
C GLY A 136 -14.09 -1.52 -6.89
N GLY A 137 -14.20 -1.28 -8.19
CA GLY A 137 -13.06 -1.24 -9.11
C GLY A 137 -12.85 -2.56 -9.84
N GLU A 138 -12.39 -2.44 -11.09
CA GLU A 138 -11.97 -3.53 -11.96
C GLU A 138 -10.57 -3.25 -12.51
N PRO A 139 -9.77 -4.29 -12.79
CA PRO A 139 -10.10 -5.71 -12.59
C PRO A 139 -9.99 -6.16 -11.13
N ARG A 140 -10.86 -7.07 -10.68
CA ARG A 140 -10.83 -7.65 -9.33
C ARG A 140 -9.48 -8.30 -9.00
N GLN A 141 -9.12 -8.32 -7.71
CA GLN A 141 -7.87 -8.91 -7.19
C GLN A 141 -6.58 -8.41 -7.87
N TYR A 142 -6.62 -7.20 -8.44
CA TYR A 142 -5.43 -6.50 -8.92
C TYR A 142 -4.69 -5.86 -7.75
N GLU A 143 -3.42 -6.22 -7.59
CA GLU A 143 -2.54 -5.66 -6.57
C GLU A 143 -1.66 -4.57 -7.20
N SER A 144 -1.93 -3.32 -6.82
CA SER A 144 -1.17 -2.16 -7.27
C SER A 144 -0.76 -1.31 -6.07
N PRO A 145 0.52 -1.33 -5.68
CA PRO A 145 1.05 -0.49 -4.60
C PRO A 145 0.69 0.99 -4.75
N GLN A 146 0.86 1.58 -5.95
CA GLN A 146 0.53 2.99 -6.21
C GLN A 146 -0.95 3.27 -5.94
N LYS A 147 -1.81 2.32 -6.34
CA LYS A 147 -3.25 2.47 -6.15
C LYS A 147 -3.66 2.37 -4.69
N LYS A 148 -3.05 1.46 -3.92
CA LYS A 148 -3.26 1.34 -2.47
C LYS A 148 -2.75 2.56 -1.71
N ILE A 149 -1.61 3.13 -2.11
CA ILE A 149 -1.09 4.39 -1.55
C ILE A 149 -2.12 5.50 -1.70
N GLN A 150 -2.69 5.66 -2.89
CA GLN A 150 -3.72 6.66 -3.16
C GLN A 150 -5.01 6.42 -2.36
N ASP A 151 -5.42 5.15 -2.22
CA ASP A 151 -6.59 4.80 -1.41
C ASP A 151 -6.38 5.19 0.07
N MET A 152 -5.18 5.05 0.62
CA MET A 152 -4.86 5.50 1.98
C MET A 152 -4.89 7.03 2.11
N LYS A 153 -4.41 7.77 1.11
CA LYS A 153 -4.53 9.24 1.08
C LYS A 153 -6.00 9.66 1.10
N ASN A 154 -6.85 8.96 0.34
CA ASN A 154 -8.29 9.23 0.29
C ASN A 154 -9.01 8.78 1.57
N ALA A 155 -8.55 7.71 2.23
CA ALA A 155 -9.05 7.31 3.55
C ALA A 155 -8.80 8.38 4.62
N VAL A 156 -7.63 9.05 4.59
CA VAL A 156 -7.36 10.20 5.47
C VAL A 156 -8.24 11.39 5.12
N THR A 157 -8.43 11.69 3.83
CA THR A 157 -9.39 12.74 3.40
C THR A 157 -10.78 12.48 3.96
N TYR A 158 -11.23 11.22 3.90
CA TYR A 158 -12.51 10.82 4.47
C TYR A 158 -12.53 11.02 5.99
N LEU A 159 -11.52 10.55 6.73
CA LEU A 159 -11.46 10.78 8.18
C LEU A 159 -11.50 12.27 8.55
N GLN A 160 -10.78 13.12 7.81
CA GLN A 160 -10.75 14.57 8.06
C GLN A 160 -12.10 15.26 7.81
N SER A 161 -12.99 14.67 7.00
CA SER A 161 -14.31 15.23 6.76
C SER A 161 -15.31 14.90 7.87
N LEU A 162 -14.97 13.94 8.75
CA LEU A 162 -15.87 13.50 9.81
C LEU A 162 -15.86 14.46 10.99
N PRO A 163 -17.04 14.90 11.49
CA PRO A 163 -17.12 15.94 12.52
C PRO A 163 -16.55 15.49 13.87
N MET A 164 -16.48 14.19 14.16
CA MET A 164 -15.93 13.67 15.42
C MET A 164 -14.43 13.39 15.39
N ILE A 165 -13.76 13.59 14.26
CA ILE A 165 -12.33 13.33 14.12
C ILE A 165 -11.58 14.65 14.22
N ASP A 166 -10.50 14.67 14.99
CA ASP A 166 -9.52 15.75 14.93
C ASP A 166 -8.61 15.53 13.72
N ALA A 167 -8.77 16.38 12.71
CA ALA A 167 -8.01 16.31 11.45
C ALA A 167 -6.50 16.46 11.62
N ASN A 168 -6.01 16.96 12.77
CA ASN A 168 -4.60 17.10 13.10
C ASN A 168 -4.06 15.93 13.93
N ARG A 169 -4.87 14.93 14.26
CA ARG A 169 -4.49 13.81 15.14
C ARG A 169 -4.79 12.47 14.49
N ILE A 170 -4.32 12.30 13.24
CA ILE A 170 -4.52 11.08 12.45
C ILE A 170 -3.21 10.30 12.33
N GLY A 171 -3.21 9.04 12.75
CA GLY A 171 -2.12 8.10 12.58
C GLY A 171 -2.42 7.02 11.55
N GLY A 172 -1.44 6.15 11.31
CA GLY A 172 -1.57 4.97 10.45
C GLY A 172 -0.98 3.73 11.10
N LEU A 173 -1.66 2.59 10.96
CA LEU A 173 -1.13 1.26 11.29
C LEU A 173 -1.19 0.36 10.06
N GLY A 174 -0.03 -0.11 9.61
CA GLY A 174 0.09 -1.07 8.51
C GLY A 174 0.59 -2.43 8.98
N VAL A 175 -0.14 -3.50 8.64
CA VAL A 175 0.28 -4.89 8.89
C VAL A 175 0.96 -5.47 7.65
N CYS A 176 2.09 -6.17 7.82
CA CYS A 176 2.80 -6.83 6.73
C CYS A 176 3.09 -5.89 5.54
N ALA A 177 2.71 -6.25 4.31
CA ALA A 177 3.02 -5.48 3.10
C ALA A 177 2.40 -4.07 3.13
N SER A 178 1.28 -3.89 3.83
CA SER A 178 0.67 -2.57 3.93
C SER A 178 1.47 -1.60 4.80
N ALA A 179 2.41 -2.08 5.63
CA ALA A 179 3.40 -1.21 6.26
C ALA A 179 4.25 -0.46 5.21
N GLY A 180 4.66 -1.12 4.13
CA GLY A 180 5.43 -0.49 3.04
C GLY A 180 4.59 0.53 2.27
N TYR A 181 3.35 0.17 1.94
CA TYR A 181 2.43 1.09 1.26
C TYR A 181 2.13 2.31 2.13
N MET A 182 1.89 2.12 3.42
CA MET A 182 1.61 3.22 4.36
C MET A 182 2.84 4.10 4.61
N ALA A 183 4.04 3.52 4.67
CA ALA A 183 5.28 4.28 4.74
C ALA A 183 5.44 5.21 3.53
N GLN A 184 5.18 4.71 2.33
CA GLN A 184 5.20 5.51 1.11
C GLN A 184 4.10 6.58 1.11
N THR A 185 2.88 6.25 1.59
CA THR A 185 1.82 7.25 1.79
C THR A 185 2.27 8.37 2.72
N ILE A 186 2.87 8.05 3.86
CA ILE A 186 3.38 9.03 4.84
C ILE A 186 4.50 9.90 4.26
N ALA A 187 5.40 9.29 3.47
CA ALA A 187 6.47 10.01 2.79
C ALA A 187 5.96 11.03 1.76
N GLU A 188 4.73 10.85 1.26
CA GLU A 188 4.10 11.69 0.23
C GLU A 188 2.97 12.58 0.77
N ASP A 189 2.50 12.33 1.99
CA ASP A 189 1.32 12.96 2.57
C ASP A 189 1.54 13.29 4.06
N ASN A 190 1.59 14.58 4.36
CA ASN A 190 1.93 15.09 5.68
C ASN A 190 0.77 15.06 6.70
N ARG A 191 -0.40 14.54 6.32
CA ARG A 191 -1.60 14.52 7.18
C ARG A 191 -1.52 13.43 8.25
N PHE A 192 -0.77 12.36 8.00
CA PHE A 192 -0.40 11.39 9.02
C PHE A 192 0.59 11.98 10.02
N LYS A 193 0.33 11.83 11.32
CA LYS A 193 1.14 12.39 12.42
C LYS A 193 1.84 11.32 13.27
N SER A 194 1.47 10.06 13.11
CA SER A 194 2.07 8.93 13.81
C SER A 194 1.94 7.66 12.99
N PHE A 195 2.92 6.76 13.10
CA PHE A 195 2.98 5.54 12.32
C PHE A 195 3.31 4.32 13.18
N VAL A 196 2.58 3.23 12.98
CA VAL A 196 2.88 1.92 13.57
C VAL A 196 2.99 0.88 12.46
N THR A 197 4.05 0.08 12.51
CA THR A 197 4.16 -1.13 11.69
C THR A 197 4.04 -2.37 12.55
N VAL A 198 3.37 -3.40 12.02
CA VAL A 198 3.22 -4.71 12.68
C VAL A 198 3.61 -5.81 11.72
N ALA A 199 4.61 -6.62 12.11
CA ALA A 199 5.15 -7.70 11.28
C ALA A 199 5.43 -7.23 9.84
N ALA A 200 6.01 -6.03 9.71
CA ALA A 200 6.13 -5.30 8.46
C ALA A 200 6.85 -6.10 7.36
N TRP A 201 6.28 -6.15 6.17
CA TRP A 201 6.97 -6.60 4.96
C TRP A 201 7.40 -5.35 4.19
N LEU A 202 8.66 -4.98 4.35
CA LEU A 202 9.27 -3.80 3.73
C LEU A 202 10.25 -4.26 2.65
N HIS A 203 9.74 -4.69 1.51
CA HIS A 203 10.61 -5.15 0.43
C HIS A 203 11.13 -4.00 -0.43
N ASP A 204 12.35 -4.17 -0.90
CA ASP A 204 12.87 -3.59 -2.14
C ASP A 204 13.04 -4.72 -3.19
N PRO A 205 13.33 -4.41 -4.47
CA PRO A 205 13.55 -5.43 -5.48
C PRO A 205 14.68 -6.43 -5.15
N GLU A 206 15.67 -6.04 -4.34
CA GLU A 206 16.75 -6.92 -3.91
C GLU A 206 16.27 -7.98 -2.91
N SER A 207 15.54 -7.57 -1.89
CA SER A 207 14.95 -8.49 -0.91
C SER A 207 14.00 -9.51 -1.55
N LEU A 208 13.30 -9.14 -2.63
CA LEU A 208 12.47 -10.08 -3.39
C LEU A 208 13.30 -11.17 -4.11
N ARG A 209 14.52 -10.87 -4.53
CA ARG A 209 15.45 -11.89 -5.07
C ARG A 209 15.88 -12.86 -3.99
N SER A 210 16.06 -12.41 -2.74
CA SER A 210 16.33 -13.30 -1.61
C SER A 210 15.13 -14.20 -1.29
N VAL A 211 13.90 -13.71 -1.48
CA VAL A 211 12.66 -14.46 -1.21
C VAL A 211 12.34 -15.47 -2.31
N PHE A 212 12.37 -15.04 -3.59
CA PHE A 212 11.91 -15.86 -4.71
C PHE A 212 13.04 -16.48 -5.54
N GLY A 213 14.29 -16.04 -5.33
CA GLY A 213 15.40 -16.30 -6.24
C GLY A 213 15.28 -15.48 -7.53
N GLU A 214 16.42 -15.23 -8.20
CA GLU A 214 16.47 -14.51 -9.48
C GLU A 214 15.52 -15.11 -10.53
N GLU A 215 15.54 -16.43 -10.65
CA GLU A 215 14.68 -17.17 -11.58
C GLU A 215 13.19 -17.08 -11.20
N GLY A 216 12.87 -17.06 -9.89
CA GLY A 216 11.49 -16.88 -9.44
C GLY A 216 10.96 -15.48 -9.75
N VAL A 217 11.77 -14.44 -9.52
CA VAL A 217 11.44 -13.06 -9.89
C VAL A 217 11.26 -12.95 -11.41
N ARG A 218 12.18 -13.49 -12.20
CA ARG A 218 12.10 -13.48 -13.68
C ARG A 218 10.80 -14.13 -14.18
N ARG A 219 10.48 -15.34 -13.71
CA ARG A 219 9.26 -16.05 -14.12
C ARG A 219 7.99 -15.29 -13.73
N LYS A 220 7.93 -14.72 -12.54
CA LYS A 220 6.77 -13.93 -12.08
C LYS A 220 6.61 -12.64 -12.90
N MET A 221 7.72 -11.97 -13.24
CA MET A 221 7.69 -10.80 -14.11
C MET A 221 7.19 -11.16 -15.52
N GLU A 222 7.71 -12.22 -16.13
CA GLU A 222 7.27 -12.70 -17.45
C GLU A 222 5.79 -13.07 -17.48
N ALA A 223 5.33 -13.81 -16.46
CA ALA A 223 3.92 -14.16 -16.33
C ALA A 223 3.04 -12.92 -16.15
N GLY A 224 3.47 -11.96 -15.32
CA GLY A 224 2.77 -10.69 -15.13
C GLY A 224 2.67 -9.88 -16.42
N MET A 225 3.77 -9.76 -17.19
CA MET A 225 3.76 -9.05 -18.48
C MET A 225 2.87 -9.74 -19.51
N ALA A 226 2.88 -11.08 -19.57
CA ALA A 226 2.00 -11.85 -20.44
C ALA A 226 0.51 -11.63 -20.09
N ALA A 227 0.16 -11.75 -18.80
CA ALA A 227 -1.18 -11.51 -18.31
C ALA A 227 -1.64 -10.06 -18.55
N GLN A 228 -0.76 -9.07 -18.34
CA GLN A 228 -1.05 -7.66 -18.62
C GLN A 228 -1.32 -7.42 -20.10
N LYS A 229 -0.51 -8.02 -20.99
CA LYS A 229 -0.70 -7.95 -22.45
C LYS A 229 -2.02 -8.58 -22.88
N LYS A 230 -2.35 -9.76 -22.35
CA LYS A 230 -3.63 -10.41 -22.65
C LYS A 230 -4.81 -9.55 -22.21
N TYR A 231 -4.79 -9.05 -20.97
CA TYR A 231 -5.84 -8.15 -20.47
C TYR A 231 -6.00 -6.91 -21.36
N ALA A 232 -4.91 -6.28 -21.78
CA ALA A 232 -4.97 -5.12 -22.67
C ALA A 232 -5.56 -5.43 -24.06
N GLN A 233 -5.44 -6.67 -24.53
CA GLN A 233 -5.92 -7.10 -25.85
C GLN A 233 -7.37 -7.63 -25.83
N THR A 234 -7.77 -8.29 -24.75
CA THR A 234 -9.04 -9.05 -24.71
C THR A 234 -9.98 -8.62 -23.59
N GLY A 235 -9.51 -7.86 -22.60
CA GLY A 235 -10.24 -7.59 -21.35
C GLY A 235 -10.33 -8.77 -20.39
N GLU A 236 -9.75 -9.93 -20.73
CA GLU A 236 -9.75 -11.12 -19.88
C GLU A 236 -8.61 -11.06 -18.86
N VAL A 237 -8.93 -11.33 -17.58
CA VAL A 237 -7.96 -11.31 -16.49
C VAL A 237 -7.49 -12.73 -16.19
N GLU A 238 -6.17 -12.93 -16.17
CA GLU A 238 -5.57 -14.18 -15.71
C GLU A 238 -5.40 -14.16 -14.20
N TYR A 239 -5.94 -15.20 -13.55
CA TYR A 239 -5.88 -15.36 -12.09
C TYR A 239 -5.06 -16.58 -11.71
N VAL A 240 -4.23 -16.39 -10.69
CA VAL A 240 -3.58 -17.46 -9.93
C VAL A 240 -4.10 -17.44 -8.49
N PRO A 241 -3.91 -18.51 -7.69
CA PRO A 241 -4.25 -18.46 -6.27
C PRO A 241 -3.48 -17.36 -5.54
N ALA A 242 -4.13 -16.60 -4.66
CA ALA A 242 -3.42 -15.69 -3.76
C ALA A 242 -2.58 -16.48 -2.75
N TYR A 243 -3.10 -17.58 -2.23
CA TYR A 243 -2.40 -18.52 -1.38
C TYR A 243 -2.66 -19.95 -1.82
N LYS A 244 -1.59 -20.72 -1.98
CA LYS A 244 -1.66 -22.18 -2.00
C LYS A 244 -0.29 -22.75 -1.68
N GLN A 245 -0.19 -23.43 -0.55
CA GLN A 245 1.07 -24.01 -0.09
C GLN A 245 1.65 -24.94 -1.16
N ASN A 246 2.96 -24.82 -1.41
CA ASN A 246 3.72 -25.61 -2.40
C ASN A 246 3.27 -25.43 -3.87
N ASP A 247 2.43 -24.45 -4.18
CA ASP A 247 2.06 -24.13 -5.56
C ASP A 247 2.94 -22.96 -6.08
N PRO A 248 3.88 -23.20 -7.01
CA PRO A 248 4.77 -22.16 -7.49
C PRO A 248 4.06 -21.06 -8.30
N LYS A 249 2.81 -21.28 -8.74
CA LYS A 249 2.00 -20.26 -9.41
C LYS A 249 1.29 -19.35 -8.42
N ALA A 250 1.10 -19.77 -7.17
CA ALA A 250 0.45 -18.93 -6.18
C ALA A 250 1.26 -17.67 -5.87
N ALA A 251 0.57 -16.60 -5.49
CA ALA A 251 1.21 -15.38 -5.03
C ALA A 251 2.01 -15.65 -3.74
N MET A 252 1.38 -16.38 -2.80
CA MET A 252 1.98 -16.89 -1.57
C MET A 252 1.95 -18.41 -1.55
N SER A 253 3.13 -19.04 -1.48
CA SER A 253 3.27 -20.51 -1.49
C SER A 253 4.04 -21.09 -0.29
N SER A 254 4.64 -20.21 0.53
CA SER A 254 5.23 -20.56 1.83
C SER A 254 4.17 -21.09 2.80
N PRO A 255 4.54 -21.86 3.84
CA PRO A 255 3.59 -22.40 4.82
C PRO A 255 2.98 -21.29 5.69
N LEU A 256 1.87 -20.70 5.23
CA LEU A 256 1.14 -19.63 5.92
C LEU A 256 -0.26 -20.13 6.29
N SER A 257 -0.35 -20.85 7.40
CA SER A 257 -1.59 -21.51 7.84
C SER A 257 -2.78 -20.55 8.01
N TYR A 258 -2.52 -19.25 8.24
CA TYR A 258 -3.54 -18.21 8.27
C TYR A 258 -4.44 -18.22 7.03
N TYR A 259 -3.86 -18.21 5.83
CA TYR A 259 -4.61 -18.15 4.57
C TYR A 259 -5.19 -19.51 4.13
N GLY A 260 -4.77 -20.60 4.77
CA GLY A 260 -5.25 -21.95 4.50
C GLY A 260 -6.35 -22.44 5.42
N SER A 261 -6.69 -21.67 6.47
CA SER A 261 -7.62 -22.09 7.52
C SER A 261 -8.85 -21.17 7.59
N SER A 262 -10.04 -21.75 7.48
CA SER A 262 -11.32 -21.02 7.55
C SER A 262 -11.65 -20.49 8.94
N SER A 263 -11.04 -21.05 9.99
CA SER A 263 -11.10 -20.49 11.35
C SER A 263 -10.11 -19.34 11.59
N ARG A 264 -9.25 -19.06 10.60
CA ARG A 264 -8.27 -17.96 10.63
C ARG A 264 -8.56 -16.95 9.51
N GLY A 265 -7.80 -16.99 8.42
CA GLY A 265 -7.82 -16.01 7.34
C GLY A 265 -8.55 -16.43 6.08
N ALA A 266 -8.86 -17.72 5.89
CA ALA A 266 -9.61 -18.22 4.73
C ALA A 266 -11.14 -18.02 4.91
N ILE A 267 -11.53 -16.79 5.23
CA ILE A 267 -12.91 -16.42 5.54
C ILE A 267 -13.76 -16.23 4.27
N PRO A 268 -15.10 -16.33 4.33
CA PRO A 268 -15.97 -16.22 3.16
C PRO A 268 -15.85 -14.91 2.37
N GLN A 269 -15.48 -13.81 3.04
CA GLN A 269 -15.31 -12.48 2.44
C GLN A 269 -14.03 -12.38 1.60
N TRP A 270 -13.06 -13.26 1.85
CA TRP A 270 -11.78 -13.27 1.16
C TRP A 270 -11.81 -14.23 -0.02
N LYS A 271 -11.51 -13.71 -1.22
CA LYS A 271 -11.40 -14.51 -2.43
C LYS A 271 -9.94 -14.91 -2.64
N ASN A 272 -9.64 -16.20 -2.63
CA ASN A 272 -8.30 -16.72 -2.87
C ASN A 272 -7.89 -16.64 -4.36
N GLN A 273 -7.70 -15.41 -4.84
CA GLN A 273 -7.30 -15.10 -6.21
C GLN A 273 -6.36 -13.89 -6.23
N PHE A 274 -5.48 -13.89 -7.22
CA PHE A 274 -4.53 -12.82 -7.50
C PHE A 274 -4.47 -12.62 -9.00
N ALA A 275 -4.74 -11.41 -9.48
CA ALA A 275 -4.60 -11.11 -10.90
C ALA A 275 -3.11 -11.15 -11.26
N GLU A 276 -2.71 -12.07 -12.14
CA GLU A 276 -1.30 -12.39 -12.38
C GLU A 276 -0.50 -11.18 -12.91
N MET A 277 -1.15 -10.28 -13.64
CA MET A 277 -0.56 -9.01 -14.11
C MET A 277 -0.07 -8.09 -13.00
N SER A 278 -0.52 -8.29 -11.75
CA SER A 278 -0.10 -7.50 -10.60
C SER A 278 1.40 -7.63 -10.30
N TRP A 279 2.07 -8.70 -10.77
CA TRP A 279 3.51 -8.87 -10.61
C TRP A 279 4.31 -7.73 -11.23
N VAL A 280 3.83 -7.13 -12.33
CA VAL A 280 4.55 -6.07 -13.04
C VAL A 280 4.83 -4.90 -12.11
N GLU A 281 3.81 -4.42 -11.38
CA GLU A 281 3.98 -3.30 -10.46
C GLU A 281 4.58 -3.75 -9.13
N TRP A 282 4.11 -4.87 -8.57
CA TRP A 282 4.46 -5.27 -7.22
C TRP A 282 5.94 -5.67 -7.06
N LEU A 283 6.54 -6.32 -8.06
CA LEU A 283 7.97 -6.70 -8.03
C LEU A 283 8.91 -5.49 -8.13
N GLN A 284 8.42 -4.36 -8.65
CA GLN A 284 9.20 -3.13 -8.80
C GLN A 284 9.01 -2.16 -7.63
N PHE A 285 8.04 -2.42 -6.75
CA PHE A 285 7.80 -1.59 -5.59
C PHE A 285 8.97 -1.64 -4.61
N ASP A 286 9.36 -0.47 -4.10
CA ASP A 286 10.43 -0.30 -3.12
C ASP A 286 9.87 0.44 -1.90
N ALA A 287 9.56 -0.31 -0.85
CA ALA A 287 9.11 0.24 0.42
C ALA A 287 10.23 1.00 1.16
N LEU A 288 11.49 0.63 0.95
CA LEU A 288 12.64 1.23 1.64
C LEU A 288 12.96 2.63 1.11
N ALA A 289 12.59 2.92 -0.14
CA ALA A 289 12.69 4.26 -0.73
C ALA A 289 11.90 5.33 0.06
N ALA A 290 10.88 4.93 0.84
CA ALA A 290 10.15 5.84 1.72
C ALA A 290 10.96 6.26 2.96
N ALA A 291 11.87 5.41 3.46
CA ALA A 291 12.50 5.58 4.77
C ALA A 291 13.14 6.96 4.99
N PRO A 292 13.95 7.51 4.06
CA PRO A 292 14.60 8.81 4.24
C PRO A 292 13.62 9.99 4.39
N LYS A 293 12.35 9.80 4.01
CA LYS A 293 11.30 10.83 4.01
C LYS A 293 10.34 10.69 5.19
N VAL A 294 10.40 9.61 5.96
CA VAL A 294 9.54 9.42 7.13
C VAL A 294 10.11 10.19 8.33
N THR A 295 9.52 11.35 8.60
CA THR A 295 9.93 12.28 9.67
C THR A 295 9.04 12.22 10.91
N ILE A 296 7.90 11.54 10.84
CA ILE A 296 6.92 11.45 11.94
C ILE A 296 7.31 10.36 12.97
N PRO A 297 6.83 10.47 14.22
CA PRO A 297 6.97 9.41 15.21
C PRO A 297 6.52 8.05 14.68
N THR A 298 7.41 7.06 14.73
CA THR A 298 7.17 5.72 14.20
C THR A 298 7.50 4.64 15.23
N LEU A 299 6.62 3.64 15.37
CA LEU A 299 6.85 2.42 16.13
C LEU A 299 6.93 1.22 15.20
N PHE A 300 7.93 0.38 15.41
CA PHE A 300 8.08 -0.90 14.73
C PHE A 300 7.80 -2.04 15.69
N ILE A 301 6.81 -2.89 15.38
CA ILE A 301 6.48 -4.11 16.11
C ILE A 301 6.86 -5.30 15.23
N HIS A 302 7.87 -6.05 15.65
CA HIS A 302 8.47 -7.10 14.80
C HIS A 302 9.14 -8.21 15.63
N SER A 303 9.52 -9.30 14.97
CA SER A 303 10.28 -10.41 15.55
C SER A 303 11.31 -10.95 14.56
N ASP A 304 12.32 -11.69 15.03
CA ASP A 304 13.29 -12.32 14.14
C ASP A 304 12.67 -13.42 13.26
N ASN A 305 11.52 -14.00 13.66
CA ASN A 305 10.77 -14.98 12.89
C ASN A 305 9.67 -14.36 12.00
N SER A 306 9.58 -13.02 11.95
CA SER A 306 8.74 -12.32 10.99
C SER A 306 9.44 -12.19 9.64
N ALA A 307 8.67 -11.98 8.57
CA ALA A 307 9.25 -11.79 7.26
C ALA A 307 10.07 -10.49 7.15
N LEU A 308 11.24 -10.58 6.52
CA LEU A 308 12.15 -9.47 6.20
C LEU A 308 12.64 -8.64 7.43
N PRO A 309 13.16 -9.27 8.49
CA PRO A 309 13.61 -8.54 9.69
C PRO A 309 14.75 -7.57 9.38
N ASP A 310 15.67 -7.95 8.47
CA ASP A 310 16.78 -7.09 8.04
C ASP A 310 16.30 -5.85 7.30
N SER A 311 15.25 -5.97 6.47
CA SER A 311 14.66 -4.81 5.80
C SER A 311 14.00 -3.85 6.79
N VAL A 312 13.37 -4.37 7.86
CA VAL A 312 12.84 -3.54 8.95
C VAL A 312 13.96 -2.80 9.67
N ARG A 313 15.08 -3.47 9.98
CA ARG A 313 16.27 -2.83 10.58
C ARG A 313 16.87 -1.77 9.65
N LYS A 314 16.95 -2.05 8.35
CA LYS A 314 17.41 -1.09 7.31
C LYS A 314 16.51 0.15 7.29
N PHE A 315 15.19 -0.03 7.20
CA PHE A 315 14.23 1.07 7.24
C PHE A 315 14.36 1.89 8.54
N TYR A 316 14.37 1.23 9.70
CA TYR A 316 14.53 1.87 11.00
C TYR A 316 15.80 2.72 11.06
N ASN A 317 16.94 2.19 10.61
CA ASN A 317 18.22 2.90 10.64
C ASN A 317 18.23 4.11 9.69
N THR A 318 17.60 3.98 8.51
CA THR A 318 17.56 5.04 7.50
C THR A 318 16.61 6.19 7.84
N MET A 319 15.47 5.92 8.51
CA MET A 319 14.48 6.98 8.73
C MET A 319 14.95 8.06 9.72
N PRO A 320 14.70 9.36 9.44
CA PRO A 320 15.13 10.47 10.28
C PRO A 320 14.17 10.79 11.45
N GLY A 321 12.90 10.39 11.38
CA GLY A 321 11.90 10.71 12.40
C GLY A 321 12.14 10.02 13.75
N PRO A 322 11.47 10.48 14.83
CA PRO A 322 11.49 9.79 16.12
C PRO A 322 11.03 8.35 15.96
N LYS A 323 11.80 7.40 16.48
CA LYS A 323 11.62 5.98 16.18
C LYS A 323 11.80 5.08 17.38
N ASN A 324 10.84 4.20 17.60
CA ASN A 324 10.86 3.19 18.66
C ASN A 324 10.74 1.79 18.06
N LEU A 325 11.35 0.82 18.73
CA LEU A 325 11.33 -0.58 18.32
C LEU A 325 10.79 -1.43 19.47
N PHE A 326 9.72 -2.18 19.20
CA PHE A 326 9.26 -3.26 20.03
C PHE A 326 9.58 -4.58 19.32
N TRP A 327 10.82 -5.04 19.51
CA TRP A 327 11.31 -6.30 18.98
C TRP A 327 10.98 -7.44 19.96
N THR A 328 10.15 -8.39 19.53
CA THR A 328 9.58 -9.44 20.38
C THR A 328 9.74 -10.82 19.72
N GLN A 329 9.16 -11.84 20.33
CA GLN A 329 9.05 -13.20 19.79
C GLN A 329 7.71 -13.39 19.05
N GLY A 330 7.58 -14.49 18.30
CA GLY A 330 6.37 -14.88 17.56
C GLY A 330 6.62 -15.02 16.07
N GLU A 331 5.88 -15.91 15.42
CA GLU A 331 5.91 -16.12 13.98
C GLU A 331 5.19 -14.98 13.24
N HIS A 332 5.49 -14.81 11.95
CA HIS A 332 4.89 -13.72 11.16
C HIS A 332 3.36 -13.62 11.25
N THR A 333 2.66 -14.77 11.15
CA THR A 333 1.19 -14.80 11.24
C THR A 333 0.64 -14.81 12.66
N ASP A 334 1.48 -14.93 13.69
CA ASP A 334 1.03 -14.82 15.08
C ASP A 334 0.53 -13.40 15.36
N PHE A 335 1.17 -12.40 14.75
CA PHE A 335 0.74 -11.01 14.80
C PHE A 335 -0.56 -10.73 14.02
N TYR A 336 -1.16 -11.71 13.35
CA TYR A 336 -2.41 -11.48 12.61
C TYR A 336 -3.64 -11.76 13.47
N ASP A 337 -3.59 -12.82 14.27
CA ASP A 337 -4.76 -13.35 14.99
C ASP A 337 -4.45 -14.11 16.29
N GLN A 338 -3.17 -14.30 16.66
CA GLN A 338 -2.82 -15.12 17.82
C GLN A 338 -2.61 -14.27 19.08
N GLU A 339 -3.20 -14.73 20.19
CA GLU A 339 -2.89 -14.22 21.52
C GLU A 339 -1.67 -14.95 22.12
N PRO A 340 -0.81 -14.27 22.89
CA PRO A 340 -0.93 -12.87 23.35
C PRO A 340 -0.35 -11.84 22.38
N TYR A 341 0.14 -12.25 21.20
CA TYR A 341 0.90 -11.40 20.29
C TYR A 341 0.10 -10.19 19.79
N VAL A 342 -1.15 -10.41 19.36
CA VAL A 342 -2.04 -9.33 18.94
C VAL A 342 -2.32 -8.36 20.08
N THR A 343 -2.68 -8.85 21.28
CA THR A 343 -2.96 -7.96 22.42
C THR A 343 -1.74 -7.14 22.82
N LYS A 344 -0.54 -7.73 22.87
CA LYS A 344 0.69 -6.99 23.16
C LYS A 344 0.97 -5.94 22.08
N ALA A 345 0.83 -6.29 20.80
CA ALA A 345 1.05 -5.37 19.70
C ALA A 345 0.08 -4.16 19.78
N VAL A 346 -1.21 -4.41 20.02
CA VAL A 346 -2.21 -3.34 20.21
C VAL A 346 -1.87 -2.47 21.40
N GLN A 347 -1.50 -3.04 22.55
CA GLN A 347 -1.19 -2.26 23.75
C GLN A 347 -0.04 -1.29 23.52
N VAL A 348 1.05 -1.75 22.91
CA VAL A 348 2.21 -0.91 22.60
C VAL A 348 1.86 0.13 21.52
N ALA A 349 1.10 -0.25 20.50
CA ALA A 349 0.61 0.67 19.47
C ALA A 349 -0.29 1.77 20.06
N ALA A 350 -1.21 1.42 20.97
CA ALA A 350 -2.09 2.37 21.63
C ALA A 350 -1.32 3.36 22.50
N VAL A 351 -0.32 2.90 23.26
CA VAL A 351 0.58 3.78 24.02
C VAL A 351 1.34 4.73 23.07
N HIS A 352 1.86 4.22 21.96
CA HIS A 352 2.52 5.05 20.96
C HIS A 352 1.59 6.14 20.44
N PHE A 353 0.42 5.77 19.91
CA PHE A 353 -0.55 6.73 19.38
C PHE A 353 -1.02 7.72 20.44
N LYS A 354 -1.26 7.29 21.68
CA LYS A 354 -1.65 8.21 22.77
C LYS A 354 -0.59 9.28 23.02
N ASN A 355 0.69 8.93 22.93
CA ASN A 355 1.80 9.86 23.15
C ASN A 355 2.05 10.78 21.95
N THR A 356 1.80 10.32 20.73
CA THR A 356 2.16 11.04 19.50
C THR A 356 0.99 11.77 18.86
N LEU A 357 -0.24 11.34 19.16
CA LEU A 357 -1.49 11.97 18.77
C LEU A 357 -2.16 12.64 19.98
N SER A 358 -1.44 12.96 21.05
CA SER A 358 -1.95 13.81 22.13
C SER A 358 -2.12 15.25 21.64
N ASP A 359 -3.00 16.01 22.29
CA ASP A 359 -3.07 17.45 22.07
C ASP A 359 -1.71 18.08 22.40
N VAL A 360 -0.97 18.50 21.37
CA VAL A 360 0.15 19.40 21.57
C VAL A 360 -0.49 20.70 22.02
N LYS A 361 -0.43 20.99 23.33
CA LYS A 361 -0.61 22.38 23.78
C LYS A 361 0.41 23.19 23.00
N VAL A 362 -0.06 23.96 22.02
CA VAL A 362 0.74 24.99 21.38
C VAL A 362 1.26 25.84 22.53
N SER A 363 2.52 25.69 22.89
CA SER A 363 3.19 26.63 23.76
C SER A 363 3.13 27.94 23.00
N GLN A 364 2.21 28.82 23.39
CA GLN A 364 2.27 30.20 22.96
C GLN A 364 3.66 30.71 23.36
N LYS A 365 4.50 30.98 22.36
CA LYS A 365 5.72 31.74 22.51
C LYS A 365 5.42 33.20 22.26
#